data_AF-A0A496WQ04-F1
#
_entry.id   AF-A0A496WQ04-F1
#
_cell.length_a   1.000
_cell.length_b   1.000
_cell.length_c   1.000
_cell.angle_alpha   90.00
_cell.angle_beta   90.00
_cell.angle_gamma   90.00
#
_symmetry.space_group_name_H-M   'P 1'
#
loop_
_entity.id
_entity.type
_entity.pdbx_description
1 polymer ?
#
loop_
_entity_poly.entity_id
_entity_poly.type
_entity_poly.pdbx_seq_one_letter_code
_entity_poly.pdbx_strand_id
1 'polypeptide(L)'
;MTDKALETLGKKIDGKQGRDAVHIAMLPLQAGHELQPGEHIGIVDNKANVTIPTIGIVDPFLPENVKEGEWCWVMVYPRTITALKHEWSHPMIDRILATRKEQSKQWIEDYIQTADCPDYHSLINTIIRPNDSWDDDYLHFDGQDAHGSIDPELYDHVAIVTGEEIDNRPKYFS
;
A
#
# COMPACT_ATOMS: atom_id res chain seq x y z
N MET A 1 -15.26 -37.82 -16.43
CA MET A 1 -15.39 -36.40 -16.02
C MET A 1 -14.54 -35.60 -16.97
N THR A 2 -15.08 -34.55 -17.57
CA THR A 2 -14.31 -33.65 -18.42
C THR A 2 -13.47 -32.76 -17.50
N ASP A 3 -12.15 -32.88 -17.55
CA ASP A 3 -11.27 -32.00 -16.75
C ASP A 3 -11.54 -30.54 -17.13
N LYS A 4 -11.67 -29.66 -16.13
CA LYS A 4 -11.90 -28.23 -16.38
C LYS A 4 -10.64 -27.58 -16.93
N ALA A 5 -10.77 -26.56 -17.78
CA ALA A 5 -9.59 -25.89 -18.34
C ALA A 5 -8.67 -25.33 -17.24
N LEU A 6 -9.23 -24.83 -16.13
CA LEU A 6 -8.45 -24.33 -15.00
C LEU A 6 -7.58 -25.41 -14.33
N GLU A 7 -7.96 -26.68 -14.35
CA GLU A 7 -7.21 -27.79 -13.72
C GLU A 7 -6.00 -28.24 -14.56
N THR A 8 -6.10 -28.03 -15.87
CA THR A 8 -5.13 -28.48 -16.88
C THR A 8 -4.27 -27.34 -17.44
N LEU A 9 -4.66 -26.07 -17.23
CA LEU A 9 -3.89 -24.90 -17.66
C LEU A 9 -2.46 -24.93 -17.08
N GLY A 10 -1.48 -24.70 -17.95
CA GLY A 10 -0.04 -24.83 -17.65
C GLY A 10 0.52 -26.25 -17.78
N LYS A 11 -0.26 -27.23 -18.26
CA LYS A 11 0.17 -28.61 -18.50
C LYS A 11 -0.03 -29.01 -19.96
N LYS A 12 0.70 -30.03 -20.42
CA LYS A 12 0.42 -30.70 -21.70
C LYS A 12 -0.87 -31.50 -21.57
N ILE A 13 -1.75 -31.40 -22.56
CA ILE A 13 -3.06 -32.07 -22.60
C ILE A 13 -3.12 -33.13 -23.72
N ASP A 14 -4.14 -33.99 -23.71
CA ASP A 14 -4.30 -35.11 -24.66
C ASP A 14 -5.41 -34.88 -25.71
N GLY A 15 -6.01 -33.68 -25.73
CA GLY A 15 -7.02 -33.28 -26.72
C GLY A 15 -8.44 -33.78 -26.44
N LYS A 16 -8.67 -34.43 -25.28
CA LYS A 16 -10.02 -34.85 -24.86
C LYS A 16 -10.80 -33.78 -24.12
N GLN A 17 -10.16 -32.68 -23.76
CA GLN A 17 -10.76 -31.55 -23.04
C GLN A 17 -11.72 -30.79 -23.98
N GLY A 18 -12.84 -30.34 -23.42
CA GLY A 18 -13.83 -29.55 -24.16
C GLY A 18 -13.44 -28.07 -24.28
N ARG A 19 -14.28 -27.29 -24.97
CA ARG A 19 -14.19 -25.82 -24.94
C ARG A 19 -14.61 -25.31 -23.57
N ASP A 20 -13.85 -24.35 -23.04
CA ASP A 20 -14.08 -23.76 -21.72
C ASP A 20 -13.50 -22.34 -21.69
N ALA A 21 -13.94 -21.54 -20.72
CA ALA A 21 -13.45 -20.19 -20.48
C ALA A 21 -12.89 -20.08 -19.06
N VAL A 22 -11.71 -19.47 -18.92
CA VAL A 22 -11.05 -19.29 -17.63
C VAL A 22 -10.88 -17.81 -17.31
N HIS A 23 -11.17 -17.44 -16.06
CA HIS A 23 -10.81 -16.12 -15.54
C HIS A 23 -9.38 -16.18 -15.01
N ILE A 24 -8.55 -15.22 -15.39
CA ILE A 24 -7.17 -15.08 -14.95
C ILE A 24 -7.05 -13.71 -14.28
N ALA A 25 -6.42 -13.65 -13.11
CA ALA A 25 -6.19 -12.37 -12.44
C ALA A 25 -5.05 -11.61 -13.12
N MET A 26 -5.23 -10.30 -13.17
CA MET A 26 -4.37 -9.39 -13.91
C MET A 26 -3.82 -8.35 -12.94
N LEU A 27 -2.52 -8.09 -13.03
CA LEU A 27 -1.85 -7.00 -12.31
C LEU A 27 -1.34 -5.96 -13.31
N PRO A 28 -1.65 -4.66 -13.14
CA PRO A 28 -1.02 -3.62 -13.92
C PRO A 28 0.35 -3.33 -13.30
N LEU A 29 1.43 -3.49 -14.07
CA LEU A 29 2.79 -3.20 -13.62
C LEU A 29 3.54 -2.38 -14.67
N GLN A 30 4.39 -1.48 -14.17
CA GLN A 30 5.35 -0.78 -15.01
C GLN A 30 6.55 -1.70 -15.29
N ALA A 31 7.04 -1.73 -16.52
CA ALA A 31 8.19 -2.52 -16.91
C ALA A 31 9.49 -1.92 -16.34
N GLY A 32 10.33 -2.74 -15.70
CA GLY A 32 11.65 -2.34 -15.19
C GLY A 32 12.76 -2.37 -16.23
N HIS A 33 12.52 -3.02 -17.36
CA HIS A 33 13.35 -3.04 -18.57
C HIS A 33 12.46 -3.43 -19.76
N GLU A 34 13.01 -3.61 -20.96
CA GLU A 34 12.23 -4.12 -22.09
C GLU A 34 11.73 -5.56 -21.82
N LEU A 35 10.42 -5.78 -21.92
CA LEU A 35 9.76 -7.06 -21.68
C LEU A 35 9.07 -7.59 -22.94
N GLN A 36 9.10 -8.91 -23.12
CA GLN A 36 8.45 -9.59 -24.24
C GLN A 36 7.04 -10.08 -23.88
N PRO A 37 6.10 -10.13 -24.84
CA PRO A 37 4.80 -10.78 -24.65
C PRO A 37 4.95 -12.24 -24.20
N GLY A 38 4.28 -12.62 -23.11
CA GLY A 38 4.39 -13.96 -22.52
C GLY A 38 5.63 -14.19 -21.64
N GLU A 39 6.50 -13.20 -21.47
CA GLU A 39 7.69 -13.31 -20.63
C GLU A 39 7.34 -13.48 -19.16
N HIS A 40 8.03 -14.39 -18.48
CA HIS A 40 7.81 -14.67 -17.07
C HIS A 40 8.50 -13.63 -16.18
N ILE A 41 7.75 -12.99 -15.29
CA ILE A 41 8.25 -11.87 -14.48
C ILE A 41 8.01 -12.07 -12.98
N GLY A 42 8.84 -11.43 -12.17
CA GLY A 42 8.63 -11.13 -10.76
C GLY A 42 8.51 -9.62 -10.53
N ILE A 43 8.37 -9.20 -9.28
CA ILE A 43 8.28 -7.78 -8.90
C ILE A 43 9.59 -7.37 -8.21
N VAL A 44 10.24 -6.32 -8.73
CA VAL A 44 11.39 -5.65 -8.11
C VAL A 44 11.10 -4.15 -8.14
N ASP A 45 11.21 -3.48 -7.00
CA ASP A 45 10.92 -2.04 -6.84
C ASP A 45 9.57 -1.62 -7.43
N ASN A 46 8.52 -2.43 -7.18
CA ASN A 46 7.16 -2.25 -7.72
C ASN A 46 7.06 -2.28 -9.27
N LYS A 47 8.07 -2.82 -9.96
CA LYS A 47 8.11 -2.98 -11.42
C LYS A 47 8.22 -4.45 -11.83
N ALA A 48 7.68 -4.77 -13.00
CA ALA A 48 7.82 -6.07 -13.62
C ALA A 48 9.26 -6.26 -14.12
N ASN A 49 9.92 -7.33 -13.65
CA ASN A 49 11.30 -7.65 -14.00
C ASN A 49 11.50 -9.16 -14.20
N VAL A 50 12.48 -9.55 -15.00
CA VAL A 50 12.87 -10.95 -15.23
C VAL A 50 13.73 -11.37 -14.04
N THR A 51 13.07 -11.92 -13.02
CA THR A 51 13.69 -12.30 -11.75
C THR A 51 13.04 -13.56 -11.18
N ILE A 52 13.62 -14.10 -10.11
CA ILE A 52 13.09 -15.24 -9.35
C ILE A 52 12.82 -14.77 -7.91
N PRO A 53 11.66 -15.11 -7.31
CA PRO A 53 10.56 -15.90 -7.87
C PRO A 53 9.73 -15.11 -8.89
N THR A 54 9.15 -15.83 -9.86
CA THR A 54 8.20 -15.27 -10.81
C THR A 54 6.76 -15.40 -10.29
N ILE A 55 5.89 -14.47 -10.69
CA ILE A 55 4.49 -14.40 -10.24
C ILE A 55 3.48 -14.58 -11.39
N GLY A 56 3.93 -14.43 -12.63
CA GLY A 56 3.05 -14.40 -13.79
C GLY A 56 3.82 -14.18 -15.09
N ILE A 57 3.06 -13.92 -16.15
CA ILE A 57 3.59 -13.58 -17.47
C ILE A 57 3.08 -12.23 -17.95
N VAL A 58 3.87 -11.51 -18.72
CA VAL A 58 3.42 -10.34 -19.49
C VAL A 58 2.31 -10.77 -20.45
N ASP A 59 1.31 -9.92 -20.66
CA ASP A 59 0.20 -10.16 -21.58
C ASP A 59 0.69 -10.72 -22.93
N PRO A 60 0.42 -12.01 -23.22
CA PRO A 60 0.92 -12.68 -24.42
C PRO A 60 0.18 -12.25 -25.69
N PHE A 61 -0.87 -11.43 -25.58
CA PHE A 61 -1.61 -10.91 -26.72
C PHE A 61 -1.08 -9.56 -27.23
N LEU A 62 -0.07 -8.99 -26.56
CA LEU A 62 0.57 -7.77 -27.02
C LEU A 62 1.27 -7.99 -28.39
N PRO A 63 1.11 -7.06 -29.35
CA PRO A 63 1.72 -7.19 -30.67
C PRO A 63 3.22 -6.85 -30.68
N GLU A 64 3.70 -6.13 -29.67
CA GLU A 64 5.06 -5.59 -29.56
C GLU A 64 5.57 -5.71 -28.11
N ASN A 65 6.87 -5.57 -27.93
CA ASN A 65 7.51 -5.55 -26.61
C ASN A 65 7.08 -4.30 -25.81
N VAL A 66 7.11 -4.42 -24.48
CA VAL A 66 6.85 -3.33 -23.54
C VAL A 66 8.20 -2.71 -23.16
N LYS A 67 8.40 -1.42 -23.41
CA LYS A 67 9.67 -0.76 -23.08
C LYS A 67 9.76 -0.43 -21.59
N GLU A 68 10.98 -0.19 -21.12
CA GLU A 68 11.19 0.28 -19.75
C GLU A 68 10.35 1.53 -19.44
N GLY A 69 9.65 1.50 -18.31
CA GLY A 69 8.78 2.59 -17.87
C GLY A 69 7.37 2.55 -18.48
N GLU A 70 7.09 1.69 -19.47
CA GLU A 70 5.73 1.50 -19.98
C GLU A 70 4.92 0.57 -19.07
N TRP A 71 3.61 0.71 -19.12
CA TRP A 71 2.68 -0.11 -18.35
C TRP A 71 2.20 -1.29 -19.18
N CYS A 72 2.13 -2.46 -18.55
CA CYS A 72 1.54 -3.64 -19.16
C CYS A 72 0.70 -4.42 -18.15
N TRP A 73 -0.14 -5.28 -18.69
CA TRP A 73 -0.84 -6.29 -17.89
C TRP A 73 0.07 -7.49 -17.66
N VAL A 74 0.08 -7.97 -16.42
CA VAL A 74 0.69 -9.24 -16.05
C VAL A 74 -0.41 -10.22 -15.68
N MET A 75 -0.48 -11.33 -16.40
CA MET A 75 -1.33 -12.47 -16.09
C MET A 75 -0.70 -13.27 -14.95
N VAL A 76 -1.28 -13.18 -13.76
CA VAL A 76 -0.80 -13.92 -12.58
C VAL A 76 -0.98 -15.42 -12.81
N TYR A 77 -0.03 -16.23 -12.35
CA TYR A 77 -0.11 -17.68 -12.55
C TYR A 77 -1.41 -18.26 -11.97
N PRO A 78 -2.10 -19.12 -12.74
CA PRO A 78 -3.28 -19.81 -12.25
C PRO A 78 -2.99 -20.56 -10.96
N ARG A 79 -3.95 -20.55 -10.03
CA ARG A 79 -3.91 -21.27 -8.74
C ARG A 79 -2.83 -20.78 -7.76
N THR A 80 -2.26 -19.59 -7.96
CA THR A 80 -1.30 -18.98 -7.01
C THR A 80 -1.92 -17.92 -6.11
N ILE A 81 -3.10 -17.41 -6.45
CA ILE A 81 -3.84 -16.42 -5.66
C ILE A 81 -4.42 -17.10 -4.44
N THR A 82 -4.09 -16.59 -3.25
CA THR A 82 -4.53 -17.16 -1.96
C THR A 82 -5.77 -16.49 -1.41
N ALA A 83 -6.03 -15.23 -1.75
CA ALA A 83 -7.22 -14.48 -1.35
C ALA A 83 -7.55 -13.41 -2.39
N LEU A 84 -8.84 -13.11 -2.55
CA LEU A 84 -9.34 -11.98 -3.32
C LEU A 84 -10.30 -11.20 -2.42
N LYS A 85 -9.99 -9.92 -2.19
CA LYS A 85 -10.89 -9.01 -1.46
C LYS A 85 -11.70 -8.24 -2.48
N HIS A 86 -13.03 -8.31 -2.37
CA HIS A 86 -13.90 -7.36 -3.05
C HIS A 86 -14.06 -6.14 -2.15
N GLU A 87 -13.24 -5.12 -2.39
CA GLU A 87 -13.44 -3.83 -1.74
C GLU A 87 -14.55 -3.05 -2.45
N TRP A 88 -15.54 -2.62 -1.68
CA TRP A 88 -16.57 -1.69 -2.12
C TRP A 88 -16.30 -0.35 -1.44
N SER A 89 -16.32 0.72 -2.23
CA SER A 89 -16.32 2.09 -1.72
C SER A 89 -17.71 2.71 -1.81
N HIS A 90 -18.02 3.60 -0.88
CA HIS A 90 -19.24 4.40 -0.91
C HIS A 90 -18.86 5.89 -0.85
N PRO A 91 -19.29 6.71 -1.81
CA PRO A 91 -18.87 8.12 -1.88
C PRO A 91 -19.14 8.91 -0.60
N MET A 92 -20.22 8.57 0.14
CA MET A 92 -20.51 9.21 1.43
C MET A 92 -19.54 8.81 2.53
N ILE A 93 -19.06 7.56 2.54
CA ILE A 93 -18.04 7.11 3.50
C ILE A 93 -16.74 7.87 3.22
N ASP A 94 -16.32 7.93 1.95
CA ASP A 94 -15.12 8.67 1.55
C ASP A 94 -15.23 10.16 1.94
N ARG A 95 -16.40 10.77 1.74
CA ARG A 95 -16.66 12.15 2.15
C ARG A 95 -16.62 12.33 3.67
N ILE A 96 -17.19 11.40 4.44
CA ILE A 96 -17.15 11.44 5.91
C ILE A 96 -15.70 11.32 6.40
N LEU A 97 -14.94 10.37 5.85
CA LEU A 97 -13.53 10.16 6.20
C LEU A 97 -12.67 11.38 5.85
N ALA A 98 -12.86 11.96 4.65
CA ALA A 98 -12.18 13.19 4.25
C ALA A 98 -12.52 14.36 5.19
N THR A 99 -13.80 14.51 5.57
CA THR A 99 -14.24 15.54 6.52
C THR A 99 -13.60 15.34 7.90
N ARG A 100 -13.53 14.10 8.39
CA ARG A 100 -12.93 13.76 9.68
C ARG A 100 -11.42 14.04 9.70
N LYS A 101 -10.73 13.74 8.59
CA LYS A 101 -9.31 14.08 8.41
C LYS A 101 -9.09 15.59 8.45
N GLU A 102 -9.91 16.36 7.75
CA GLU A 102 -9.81 17.82 7.75
C GLU A 102 -10.04 18.42 9.15
N GLN A 103 -11.07 17.96 9.87
CA GLN A 103 -11.35 18.39 11.24
C GLN A 103 -10.20 18.04 12.20
N SER A 104 -9.62 16.85 12.07
CA SER A 104 -8.49 16.44 12.91
C SER A 104 -7.23 17.23 12.61
N LYS A 105 -6.98 17.53 11.32
CA LYS A 105 -5.88 18.39 10.93
C LYS A 105 -6.03 19.79 11.52
N GLN A 106 -7.22 20.39 11.40
CA GLN A 106 -7.50 21.71 11.99
C GLN A 106 -7.30 21.70 13.50
N TRP A 107 -7.78 20.66 14.20
CA TRP A 107 -7.58 20.53 15.64
C TRP A 107 -6.08 20.52 16.00
N ILE A 108 -5.25 19.78 15.25
CA ILE A 108 -3.79 19.72 15.51
C ILE A 108 -3.16 21.09 15.26
N GLU A 109 -3.54 21.77 14.18
CA GLU A 109 -3.05 23.12 13.88
C GLU A 109 -3.41 24.11 15.00
N ASP A 110 -4.63 24.03 15.54
CA ASP A 110 -5.08 24.85 16.66
C ASP A 110 -4.35 24.49 17.97
N TYR A 111 -4.14 23.19 18.23
CA TYR A 111 -3.40 22.69 19.39
C TYR A 111 -1.98 23.24 19.42
N ILE A 112 -1.26 23.18 18.30
CA ILE A 112 0.11 23.70 18.16
C ILE A 112 0.19 25.20 18.44
N GLN A 113 -0.87 25.99 18.19
CA GLN A 113 -0.87 27.41 18.54
C GLN A 113 -0.83 27.66 20.06
N THR A 114 -1.25 26.68 20.85
CA THR A 114 -1.40 26.80 22.30
C THR A 114 -0.39 25.97 23.09
N ALA A 115 0.08 24.88 22.51
CA ALA A 115 1.11 24.02 23.08
C ALA A 115 2.50 24.57 22.78
N ASP A 116 3.43 24.43 23.72
CA ASP A 116 4.84 24.69 23.45
C ASP A 116 5.47 23.46 22.78
N CYS A 117 5.25 23.35 21.47
CA CYS A 117 5.78 22.29 20.65
C CYS A 117 6.09 22.77 19.23
N PRO A 118 6.82 21.98 18.43
CA PRO A 118 7.15 22.32 17.05
C PRO A 118 5.96 22.47 16.11
N ASP A 119 6.27 22.89 14.88
CA ASP A 119 5.30 22.98 13.80
C ASP A 119 4.67 21.63 13.44
N TYR A 120 3.55 21.70 12.72
CA TYR A 120 2.74 20.55 12.34
C TYR A 120 3.55 19.40 11.73
N HIS A 121 4.47 19.71 10.82
CA HIS A 121 5.22 18.66 10.13
C HIS A 121 6.22 17.98 11.07
N SER A 122 6.91 18.78 11.89
CA SER A 122 7.86 18.31 12.90
C SER A 122 7.16 17.45 13.97
N LEU A 123 6.01 17.89 14.47
CA LEU A 123 5.19 17.14 15.43
C LEU A 123 4.74 15.79 14.86
N ILE A 124 4.11 15.80 13.67
CA ILE A 124 3.61 14.58 13.02
C ILE A 124 4.74 13.58 12.74
N ASN A 125 5.85 14.05 12.17
CA ASN A 125 6.97 13.17 11.84
C ASN A 125 7.56 12.52 13.09
N THR A 126 7.69 13.25 14.18
CA THR A 126 8.23 12.73 15.44
C THR A 126 7.29 11.68 16.05
N ILE A 127 5.97 11.87 15.93
CA ILE A 127 4.96 10.92 16.44
C ILE A 127 4.83 9.65 15.57
N ILE A 128 5.03 9.72 14.25
CA ILE A 128 4.89 8.54 13.38
C ILE A 128 6.20 7.82 13.09
N ARG A 129 7.35 8.43 13.38
CA ARG A 129 8.68 7.84 13.21
C ARG A 129 9.39 7.77 14.55
N PRO A 130 9.00 6.83 15.43
CA PRO A 130 9.66 6.66 16.71
C PRO A 130 11.13 6.28 16.51
N ASN A 131 12.02 7.20 16.90
CA ASN A 131 13.46 6.98 17.07
C ASN A 131 13.78 7.08 18.57
N ASP A 132 15.06 7.28 18.94
CA ASP A 132 15.50 7.57 20.32
C ASP A 132 14.86 8.83 20.94
N SER A 133 13.97 9.51 20.20
CA SER A 133 13.19 10.67 20.61
C SER A 133 11.99 10.34 21.53
N TRP A 134 11.85 9.10 22.00
CA TRP A 134 10.73 8.65 22.82
C TRP A 134 11.22 7.99 24.11
N ASP A 135 10.65 8.43 25.23
CA ASP A 135 10.55 7.65 26.47
C ASP A 135 9.06 7.34 26.74
N ASP A 136 8.76 6.45 27.67
CA ASP A 136 7.41 6.06 28.09
C ASP A 136 6.56 7.27 28.51
N ASP A 137 7.21 8.34 28.99
CA ASP A 137 6.54 9.56 29.43
C ASP A 137 6.87 10.82 28.60
N TYR A 138 7.93 10.82 27.78
CA TYR A 138 8.41 12.01 27.08
C TYR A 138 8.55 11.85 25.56
N LEU A 139 8.10 12.86 24.82
CA LEU A 139 8.34 13.03 23.39
C LEU A 139 9.38 14.14 23.20
N HIS A 140 10.54 13.77 22.66
CA HIS A 140 11.69 14.65 22.47
C HIS A 140 11.75 15.24 21.07
N PHE A 141 12.18 16.51 20.97
CA PHE A 141 12.45 17.16 19.69
C PHE A 141 13.91 17.63 19.60
N ASP A 142 14.69 16.98 18.74
CA ASP A 142 16.11 17.28 18.59
C ASP A 142 16.35 18.73 18.14
N GLY A 143 16.89 19.54 19.04
CA GLY A 143 17.29 20.93 18.76
C GLY A 143 16.13 21.93 18.72
N GLN A 144 14.95 21.56 19.21
CA GLN A 144 13.80 22.45 19.35
C GLN A 144 13.28 22.41 20.79
N ASP A 145 12.95 23.59 21.32
CA ASP A 145 12.36 23.70 22.65
C ASP A 145 10.89 23.25 22.58
N ALA A 146 10.52 22.32 23.44
CA ALA A 146 9.15 21.85 23.58
C ALA A 146 8.95 21.39 25.02
N HIS A 147 7.93 21.92 25.70
CA HIS A 147 7.68 21.56 27.09
C HIS A 147 6.18 21.57 27.43
N GLY A 148 5.83 20.74 28.42
CA GLY A 148 4.49 20.71 28.99
C GLY A 148 3.77 19.40 28.73
N SER A 149 2.52 19.32 29.20
CA SER A 149 1.68 18.13 29.05
C SER A 149 1.11 18.03 27.64
N ILE A 150 1.14 16.82 27.09
CA ILE A 150 0.51 16.47 25.83
C ILE A 150 -0.96 16.15 26.08
N ASP A 151 -1.86 16.76 25.30
CA ASP A 151 -3.27 16.34 25.32
C ASP A 151 -3.39 14.92 24.75
N PRO A 152 -3.97 13.95 25.49
CA PRO A 152 -4.15 12.58 25.02
C PRO A 152 -4.91 12.48 23.68
N GLU A 153 -5.79 13.44 23.37
CA GLU A 153 -6.54 13.50 22.10
C GLU A 153 -5.64 13.74 20.89
N LEU A 154 -4.43 14.30 21.09
CA LEU A 154 -3.46 14.54 20.02
C LEU A 154 -3.18 13.25 19.23
N TYR A 155 -2.91 12.15 19.92
CA TYR A 155 -2.56 10.88 19.28
C TYR A 155 -3.69 10.32 18.41
N ASP A 156 -4.94 10.52 18.82
CA ASP A 156 -6.10 10.08 18.06
C ASP A 156 -6.27 10.91 16.78
N HIS A 157 -6.05 12.23 16.85
CA HIS A 157 -6.05 13.09 15.68
C HIS A 157 -4.89 12.78 14.72
N VAL A 158 -3.70 12.51 15.24
CA VAL A 158 -2.54 12.12 14.44
C VAL A 158 -2.81 10.80 13.71
N ALA A 159 -3.36 9.80 14.41
CA ALA A 159 -3.76 8.52 13.80
C ALA A 159 -4.79 8.71 12.67
N ILE A 160 -5.78 9.58 12.86
CA ILE A 160 -6.79 9.88 11.84
C ILE A 160 -6.17 10.49 10.57
N VAL A 161 -5.29 11.49 10.72
CA VAL A 161 -4.74 12.19 9.56
C VAL A 161 -3.78 11.30 8.78
N THR A 162 -2.90 10.61 9.49
CA THR A 162 -1.83 9.79 8.92
C THR A 162 -2.32 8.42 8.46
N GLY A 163 -3.35 7.87 9.12
CA GLY A 163 -3.79 6.49 8.92
C GLY A 163 -2.91 5.46 9.63
N GLU A 164 -1.96 5.90 10.47
CA GLU A 164 -1.07 5.04 11.24
C GLU A 164 -1.64 4.75 12.64
N GLU A 165 -1.40 3.56 13.18
CA GLU A 165 -1.68 3.25 14.59
C GLU A 165 -0.58 3.82 15.48
N ILE A 166 -0.96 4.52 16.56
CA ILE A 166 -0.03 5.15 17.50
C ILE A 166 -0.04 4.38 18.82
N ASP A 167 0.91 3.46 18.95
CA ASP A 167 1.01 2.52 20.08
C ASP A 167 1.60 3.15 21.33
N ASN A 168 2.66 3.94 21.17
CA ASN A 168 3.27 4.69 22.27
C ASN A 168 2.59 6.07 22.37
N ARG A 169 2.31 6.54 23.58
CA ARG A 169 1.62 7.82 23.83
C ARG A 169 2.24 8.55 25.02
N PRO A 170 3.42 9.18 24.84
CA PRO A 170 4.04 10.03 25.85
C PRO A 170 3.08 11.06 26.43
N LYS A 171 3.33 11.51 27.65
CA LYS A 171 2.45 12.46 28.34
C LYS A 171 2.99 13.87 28.34
N TYR A 172 4.27 14.04 27.99
CA TYR A 172 4.97 15.31 28.11
C TYR A 172 5.88 15.56 26.91
N PHE A 173 6.03 16.82 26.54
CA PHE A 173 7.11 17.28 25.67
C PHE A 173 8.39 17.49 26.48
N SER A 174 9.55 17.19 25.87
CA SER A 174 10.88 17.43 26.46
C SER A 174 11.92 17.83 25.40
#